data_AF-A0A7X5VTW9-F1
#
_entry.id   AF-A0A7X5VTW9-F1
#
_cell.length_a   1.000
_cell.length_b   1.000
_cell.length_c   1.000
_cell.angle_alpha   90.00
_cell.angle_beta   90.00
_cell.angle_gamma   90.00
#
_symmetry.space_group_name_H-M   'P 1'
#
loop_
_entity.id
_entity.type
_entity.pdbx_description
1 polymer ?
#
loop_
_entity_poly.entity_id
_entity_poly.type
_entity_poly.pdbx_seq_one_letter_code
_entity_poly.pdbx_strand_id
1 'polypeptide(L)'
;AMWLMNGIPIQRRPKAGVDPLQPLVDKLNEGHSLVFFPEGSRGEAGVVARFRPGIGKLVRKLPGLLVVPVYLAGPERIWPRGQTVPVPLNVDAIVGKPRAYNPRDDARTIAEQVQHDVLSLAPPPPPPPGDVARAPHRVAVCGLDGRTREEVMRAVATRLGRHGTALGLGSTLLEAGPEGVQETTAPSAHMPYRAWTAILARLIGVNKRLSGPKFSEKIEIARLSEIIGERRSARFVVTDGSALVDLAAWAVADSYRGVFDDGELNRVVEYLSGKQKIPWGKWWRFIRHAPEIWLVNEWSLVRPPIPTVLVLVLPPVTGIMTELRSGGGPLEPHQNEEALGRLQQAYRRMAELLRRRHRVVVLEFEPGKDDVQSLADTVEIELLKLDEESNRALS
;
A
#
# COMPACT_ATOMS: atom_id res chain seq x y z
N ALA A 1 -26.38 18.21 -0.59
CA ALA A 1 -25.26 17.47 -1.23
C ALA A 1 -25.17 17.74 -2.73
N MET A 2 -26.19 17.43 -3.55
CA MET A 2 -26.12 17.57 -5.03
C MET A 2 -26.01 19.03 -5.54
N TRP A 3 -26.61 19.99 -4.83
CA TRP A 3 -26.54 21.43 -5.15
C TRP A 3 -25.16 22.05 -4.88
N LEU A 4 -24.33 21.41 -4.05
CA LEU A 4 -22.95 21.85 -3.75
C LEU A 4 -21.92 21.34 -4.79
N MET A 5 -22.30 20.43 -5.71
CA MET A 5 -21.38 19.77 -6.65
C MET A 5 -21.66 20.10 -8.13
N ASN A 6 -22.52 21.09 -8.43
CA ASN A 6 -22.93 21.45 -9.78
C ASN A 6 -23.39 20.24 -10.65
N GLY A 7 -24.02 19.24 -10.03
CA GLY A 7 -24.42 18.01 -10.70
C GLY A 7 -25.69 18.18 -11.53
N ILE A 8 -25.67 17.75 -12.80
CA ILE A 8 -26.83 17.80 -13.70
C ILE A 8 -27.53 16.43 -13.69
N PRO A 9 -28.72 16.28 -13.10
CA PRO A 9 -29.42 15.00 -13.06
C PRO A 9 -29.98 14.63 -14.44
N ILE A 10 -29.57 13.48 -14.98
CA ILE A 10 -30.13 12.93 -16.22
C ILE A 10 -31.31 12.01 -15.87
N GLN A 11 -32.49 12.32 -16.38
CA GLN A 11 -33.67 11.47 -16.20
C GLN A 11 -33.53 10.20 -17.04
N ARG A 12 -33.52 9.03 -16.38
CA ARG A 12 -33.44 7.71 -17.05
C ARG A 12 -34.74 7.30 -17.74
N ARG A 13 -35.88 7.87 -17.33
CA ARG A 13 -37.21 7.68 -17.92
C ARG A 13 -37.86 9.06 -18.13
N PRO A 14 -37.44 9.81 -19.15
CA PRO A 14 -38.04 11.10 -19.45
C PRO A 14 -39.50 10.92 -19.85
N LYS A 15 -40.33 11.94 -19.63
CA LYS A 15 -41.67 12.01 -20.23
C LYS A 15 -41.55 12.00 -21.75
N ALA A 16 -42.55 11.48 -22.44
CA ALA A 16 -42.58 11.50 -23.90
C ALA A 16 -42.36 12.93 -24.43
N GLY A 17 -41.47 13.07 -25.41
CA GLY A 17 -41.11 14.38 -26.01
C GLY A 17 -40.03 15.18 -25.27
N VAL A 18 -39.56 14.74 -24.09
CA VAL A 18 -38.48 15.43 -23.37
C VAL A 18 -37.15 14.78 -23.71
N ASP A 19 -36.20 15.57 -24.23
CA ASP A 19 -34.82 15.12 -24.42
C ASP A 19 -34.05 15.15 -23.07
N PRO A 20 -33.66 13.99 -22.52
CA PRO A 20 -32.97 13.93 -21.24
C PRO A 20 -31.55 14.52 -21.29
N LEU A 21 -30.99 14.76 -22.49
CA LEU A 21 -29.66 15.34 -22.67
C LEU A 21 -29.67 16.85 -22.88
N GLN A 22 -30.84 17.47 -23.07
CA GLN A 22 -30.94 18.92 -23.31
C GLN A 22 -30.24 19.77 -22.23
N PRO A 23 -30.37 19.46 -20.91
CA PRO A 23 -29.67 20.23 -19.89
C PRO A 23 -28.14 20.19 -20.00
N LEU A 24 -27.57 19.12 -20.58
CA LEU A 24 -26.14 18.99 -20.80
C LEU A 24 -25.71 19.84 -22.01
N VAL A 25 -26.53 19.87 -23.05
CA VAL A 25 -26.30 20.69 -24.25
C VAL A 25 -26.28 22.17 -23.87
N ASP A 26 -27.25 22.62 -23.08
CA ASP A 26 -27.36 24.02 -22.65
C ASP A 26 -26.09 24.45 -21.87
N LYS A 27 -25.62 23.60 -20.95
CA LYS A 27 -24.40 23.88 -20.16
C LYS A 27 -23.12 23.89 -20.99
N LEU A 28 -23.00 23.01 -21.98
CA LEU A 28 -21.87 23.03 -22.91
C LEU A 28 -21.87 24.31 -23.77
N ASN A 29 -23.04 24.76 -24.22
CA ASN A 29 -23.18 26.01 -24.98
C ASN A 29 -22.87 27.26 -24.14
N GLU A 30 -23.13 27.22 -22.83
CA GLU A 30 -22.70 28.25 -21.87
C GLU A 30 -21.17 28.25 -21.62
N GLY A 31 -20.41 27.34 -22.23
CA GLY A 31 -18.96 27.25 -22.11
C GLY A 31 -18.46 26.42 -20.92
N HIS A 32 -19.35 25.66 -20.25
CA HIS A 32 -18.94 24.78 -19.17
C HIS A 32 -18.30 23.48 -19.67
N SER A 33 -17.39 22.91 -18.87
CA SER A 33 -16.91 21.53 -19.05
C SER A 33 -17.77 20.55 -18.27
N LEU A 34 -17.97 19.35 -18.81
CA LEU A 34 -18.77 18.28 -18.17
C LEU A 34 -17.93 17.02 -17.95
N VAL A 35 -18.04 16.43 -16.76
CA VAL A 35 -17.59 15.06 -16.51
C VAL A 35 -18.74 14.11 -16.81
N PHE A 36 -18.54 13.17 -17.75
CA PHE A 36 -19.59 12.27 -18.22
C PHE A 36 -19.17 10.82 -17.98
N PHE A 37 -20.00 10.04 -17.27
CA PHE A 37 -19.80 8.60 -17.04
C PHE A 37 -20.72 7.79 -17.96
N PRO A 38 -20.25 7.40 -19.16
CA PRO A 38 -21.09 6.82 -20.20
C PRO A 38 -21.61 5.41 -19.89
N GLU A 39 -21.07 4.72 -18.88
CA GLU A 39 -21.55 3.41 -18.40
C GLU A 39 -22.93 3.51 -17.72
N GLY A 40 -23.20 4.64 -17.07
CA GLY A 40 -24.48 4.96 -16.42
C GLY A 40 -24.73 4.28 -15.07
N SER A 41 -23.84 3.41 -14.60
CA SER A 41 -23.84 2.79 -13.26
C SER A 41 -22.42 2.35 -12.88
N ARG A 42 -22.16 2.14 -11.59
CA ARG A 42 -20.92 1.46 -11.17
C ARG A 42 -20.96 0.00 -11.66
N GLY A 43 -20.04 -0.36 -12.54
CA GLY A 43 -19.88 -1.71 -13.11
C GLY A 43 -19.29 -2.72 -12.13
N GLU A 44 -18.82 -3.85 -12.66
CA GLU A 44 -18.01 -4.81 -11.90
C GLU A 44 -16.61 -4.25 -11.64
N ALA A 45 -16.02 -4.64 -10.52
CA ALA A 45 -14.69 -4.20 -10.12
C ALA A 45 -13.65 -4.56 -11.19
N GLY A 46 -12.86 -3.57 -11.63
CA GLY A 46 -11.79 -3.77 -12.62
C GLY A 46 -12.26 -3.96 -14.08
N VAL A 47 -13.56 -3.86 -14.36
CA VAL A 47 -14.12 -4.03 -15.72
C VAL A 47 -14.86 -2.76 -16.14
N VAL A 48 -14.34 -2.07 -17.16
CA VAL A 48 -15.02 -0.94 -17.80
C VAL A 48 -16.25 -1.46 -18.54
N ALA A 49 -17.45 -1.04 -18.12
CA ALA A 49 -18.68 -1.49 -18.76
C ALA A 49 -18.86 -0.87 -20.15
N ARG A 50 -19.76 -1.46 -20.95
CA ARG A 50 -20.09 -0.96 -22.28
C ARG A 50 -20.65 0.47 -22.20
N PHE A 51 -20.08 1.38 -22.99
CA PHE A 51 -20.56 2.76 -23.03
C PHE A 51 -21.94 2.84 -23.68
N ARG A 52 -22.83 3.63 -23.07
CA ARG A 52 -24.17 3.93 -23.58
C ARG A 52 -24.10 5.02 -24.65
N PRO A 53 -25.04 5.07 -25.60
CA PRO A 53 -25.00 6.01 -26.73
C PRO A 53 -25.20 7.49 -26.35
N GLY A 54 -25.36 7.82 -25.06
CA GLY A 54 -25.60 9.19 -24.60
C GLY A 54 -24.50 10.17 -24.99
N ILE A 55 -23.23 9.76 -24.88
CA ILE A 55 -22.09 10.59 -25.30
C ILE A 55 -22.09 10.81 -26.81
N GLY A 56 -22.41 9.77 -27.60
CA GLY A 56 -22.53 9.91 -29.05
C GLY A 56 -23.67 10.85 -29.46
N LYS A 57 -24.81 10.82 -28.74
CA LYS A 57 -25.90 11.78 -28.98
C LYS A 57 -25.49 13.23 -28.71
N LEU A 58 -24.65 13.48 -27.68
CA LEU A 58 -24.12 14.82 -27.39
C LEU A 58 -23.21 15.32 -28.51
N VAL A 59 -22.26 14.49 -28.97
CA VAL A 59 -21.39 14.83 -30.11
C VAL A 59 -22.19 15.19 -31.35
N ARG A 60 -23.24 14.41 -31.67
CA ARG A 60 -24.09 14.68 -32.85
C ARG A 60 -24.86 16.00 -32.74
N LYS A 61 -25.26 16.38 -31.52
CA LYS A 61 -25.96 17.65 -31.24
C LYS A 61 -25.03 18.85 -31.22
N LEU A 62 -23.76 18.64 -30.89
CA LEU A 62 -22.74 19.68 -30.74
C LEU A 62 -21.52 19.36 -31.63
N PRO A 63 -21.59 19.67 -32.94
CA PRO A 63 -20.46 19.51 -33.84
C PRO A 63 -19.22 20.26 -33.33
N GLY A 64 -18.06 19.58 -33.30
CA GLY A 64 -16.82 20.15 -32.80
C GLY A 64 -16.61 20.02 -31.28
N LEU A 65 -17.55 19.39 -30.55
CA LEU A 65 -17.37 19.07 -29.14
C LEU A 65 -16.09 18.24 -28.93
N LEU A 66 -15.16 18.78 -28.14
CA LEU A 66 -13.96 18.07 -27.72
C LEU A 66 -14.29 17.14 -26.55
N VAL A 67 -14.00 15.86 -26.70
CA VAL A 67 -14.08 14.88 -25.62
C VAL A 67 -12.65 14.55 -25.18
N VAL A 68 -12.43 14.55 -23.88
CA VAL A 68 -11.16 14.16 -23.26
C VAL A 68 -11.36 12.78 -22.65
N PRO A 69 -10.76 11.71 -23.21
CA PRO A 69 -10.86 10.38 -22.62
C PRO A 69 -10.06 10.33 -21.32
N VAL A 70 -10.66 9.78 -20.27
CA VAL A 70 -10.02 9.59 -18.97
C VAL A 70 -10.23 8.15 -18.52
N TYR A 71 -9.13 7.43 -18.26
CA TYR A 71 -9.17 6.10 -17.67
C TYR A 71 -8.87 6.18 -16.17
N LEU A 72 -9.72 5.54 -15.36
CA LEU A 72 -9.55 5.47 -13.91
C LEU A 72 -9.08 4.07 -13.52
N ALA A 73 -7.86 3.96 -13.01
CA ALA A 73 -7.30 2.70 -12.51
C ALA A 73 -7.38 2.63 -10.97
N GLY A 74 -7.78 1.48 -10.41
CA GLY A 74 -7.92 1.27 -8.97
C GLY A 74 -9.21 1.75 -8.26
N PRO A 75 -10.26 2.32 -8.89
CA PRO A 75 -11.42 2.85 -8.15
C PRO A 75 -12.26 1.76 -7.47
N GLU A 76 -12.22 0.52 -7.97
CA GLU A 76 -12.88 -0.64 -7.36
C GLU A 76 -12.37 -1.00 -5.97
N ARG A 77 -11.14 -0.60 -5.65
CA ARG A 77 -10.52 -0.90 -4.37
C ARG A 77 -10.99 0.08 -3.29
N ILE A 78 -11.40 1.31 -3.67
CA ILE A 78 -11.80 2.39 -2.73
C ILE A 78 -13.12 2.07 -2.01
N TRP A 79 -14.07 1.41 -2.67
CA TRP A 79 -15.36 1.06 -2.07
C TRP A 79 -15.91 -0.28 -2.58
N PRO A 80 -15.39 -1.41 -2.07
CA PRO A 80 -15.90 -2.74 -2.37
C PRO A 80 -17.38 -2.86 -1.99
N ARG A 81 -18.14 -3.66 -2.76
CA ARG A 81 -19.55 -3.98 -2.40
C ARG A 81 -19.59 -4.63 -1.01
N GLY A 82 -20.35 -4.05 -0.08
CA GLY A 82 -20.52 -4.54 1.29
C GLY A 82 -19.82 -3.74 2.39
N GLN A 83 -19.01 -2.72 2.05
CA GLN A 83 -18.42 -1.80 3.03
C GLN A 83 -19.23 -0.49 3.13
N THR A 84 -19.27 0.11 4.33
CA THR A 84 -20.05 1.31 4.65
C THR A 84 -19.23 2.61 4.64
N VAL A 85 -17.90 2.53 4.46
CA VAL A 85 -16.96 3.66 4.52
C VAL A 85 -15.88 3.50 3.43
N PRO A 86 -15.44 4.57 2.73
CA PRO A 86 -14.45 4.47 1.66
C PRO A 86 -13.07 4.14 2.25
N VAL A 87 -12.37 3.18 1.64
CA VAL A 87 -10.96 2.91 1.91
C VAL A 87 -10.13 3.88 1.04
N PRO A 88 -9.19 4.67 1.63
CA PRO A 88 -8.37 5.59 0.85
C PRO A 88 -7.29 4.79 0.12
N LEU A 89 -7.59 4.37 -1.10
CA LEU A 89 -6.64 3.79 -2.05
C LEU A 89 -6.39 4.81 -3.16
N ASN A 90 -5.18 4.80 -3.73
CA ASN A 90 -4.84 5.68 -4.84
C ASN A 90 -5.63 5.26 -6.07
N VAL A 91 -6.30 6.23 -6.70
CA VAL A 91 -6.88 6.09 -8.04
C VAL A 91 -5.99 6.86 -8.98
N ASP A 92 -5.48 6.17 -9.98
CA ASP A 92 -4.75 6.82 -11.07
C ASP A 92 -5.78 7.28 -12.10
N ALA A 93 -5.70 8.56 -12.48
CA ALA A 93 -6.47 9.11 -13.59
C ALA A 93 -5.52 9.37 -14.76
N ILE A 94 -5.62 8.55 -15.81
CA ILE A 94 -4.82 8.70 -17.02
C ILE A 94 -5.65 9.51 -18.01
N VAL A 95 -5.19 10.71 -18.31
CA VAL A 95 -5.88 11.68 -19.18
C VAL A 95 -5.30 11.60 -20.58
N GLY A 96 -6.13 11.26 -21.56
CA GLY A 96 -5.75 11.24 -22.96
C GLY A 96 -5.85 12.59 -23.64
N LYS A 97 -5.51 12.63 -24.93
CA LYS A 97 -5.58 13.86 -25.72
C LYS A 97 -7.04 14.23 -26.05
N PRO A 98 -7.42 15.51 -25.98
CA PRO A 98 -8.74 15.96 -26.45
C PRO A 98 -8.93 15.61 -27.93
N ARG A 99 -10.13 15.12 -28.27
CA ARG A 99 -10.48 14.72 -29.63
C ARG A 99 -11.93 15.11 -29.97
N ALA A 100 -12.13 15.57 -31.20
CA ALA A 100 -13.47 15.69 -31.79
C ALA A 100 -13.84 14.41 -32.55
N TYR A 101 -15.13 14.07 -32.55
CA TYR A 101 -15.68 12.90 -33.23
C TYR A 101 -16.58 13.35 -34.37
N ASN A 102 -16.76 12.50 -35.39
CA ASN A 102 -17.59 12.83 -36.54
C ASN A 102 -19.08 12.83 -36.15
N PRO A 103 -19.79 13.97 -36.18
CA PRO A 103 -21.21 14.03 -35.79
C PRO A 103 -22.16 13.35 -36.80
N ARG A 104 -21.65 12.92 -37.96
CA ARG A 104 -22.42 12.15 -38.94
C ARG A 104 -22.49 10.66 -38.60
N ASP A 105 -21.57 10.16 -37.80
CA ASP A 105 -21.59 8.77 -37.34
C ASP A 105 -22.81 8.54 -36.43
N ASP A 106 -23.30 7.31 -36.37
CA ASP A 106 -24.39 7.00 -35.44
C ASP A 106 -23.92 7.08 -33.98
N ALA A 107 -24.85 7.34 -33.07
CA ALA A 107 -24.53 7.60 -31.66
C ALA A 107 -23.92 6.38 -30.94
N ARG A 108 -24.16 5.17 -31.44
CA ARG A 108 -23.60 3.94 -30.86
C ARG A 108 -22.14 3.81 -31.27
N THR A 109 -21.83 4.02 -32.55
CA THR A 109 -20.48 4.01 -33.09
C THR A 109 -19.58 5.05 -32.41
N ILE A 110 -20.06 6.28 -32.23
CA ILE A 110 -19.30 7.32 -31.52
C ILE A 110 -19.01 6.88 -30.07
N ALA A 111 -20.00 6.30 -29.36
CA ALA A 111 -19.78 5.84 -28.00
C ALA A 111 -18.76 4.69 -27.92
N GLU A 112 -18.70 3.83 -28.92
CA GLU A 112 -17.71 2.74 -29.01
C GLU A 112 -16.32 3.26 -29.34
N GLN A 113 -16.20 4.29 -30.20
CA GLN A 113 -14.93 4.99 -30.44
C GLN A 113 -14.42 5.67 -29.16
N VAL A 114 -15.29 6.37 -28.41
CA VAL A 114 -14.93 6.97 -27.11
C VAL A 114 -14.50 5.89 -26.11
N GLN A 115 -15.20 4.75 -26.08
CA GLN A 115 -14.82 3.62 -25.22
C GLN A 115 -13.44 3.07 -25.60
N HIS A 116 -13.17 2.91 -26.89
CA HIS A 116 -11.86 2.48 -27.38
C HIS A 116 -10.75 3.46 -26.97
N ASP A 117 -10.97 4.76 -27.14
CA ASP A 117 -10.00 5.79 -26.75
C ASP A 117 -9.73 5.75 -25.25
N VAL A 118 -10.77 5.59 -24.40
CA VAL A 118 -10.59 5.40 -22.95
C VAL A 118 -9.82 4.11 -22.63
N LEU A 119 -10.14 2.99 -23.28
CA LEU A 119 -9.47 1.71 -23.03
C LEU A 119 -8.03 1.69 -23.52
N SER A 120 -7.69 2.44 -24.57
CA SER A 120 -6.31 2.58 -25.05
C SER A 120 -5.39 3.32 -24.07
N LEU A 121 -5.96 4.03 -23.10
CA LEU A 121 -5.22 4.65 -22.00
C LEU A 121 -4.97 3.68 -20.84
N ALA A 122 -5.60 2.50 -20.84
CA ALA A 122 -5.39 1.52 -19.80
C ALA A 122 -3.90 1.16 -19.75
N PRO A 123 -3.30 1.07 -18.54
CA PRO A 123 -1.95 0.55 -18.43
C PRO A 123 -1.92 -0.86 -19.04
N PRO A 124 -0.78 -1.29 -19.60
CA PRO A 124 -0.67 -2.63 -20.14
C PRO A 124 -1.16 -3.62 -19.08
N PRO A 125 -1.98 -4.62 -19.45
CA PRO A 125 -2.38 -5.64 -18.51
C PRO A 125 -1.10 -6.20 -17.87
N PRO A 126 -1.13 -6.53 -16.56
CA PRO A 126 0.01 -7.19 -15.95
C PRO A 126 0.42 -8.35 -16.88
N PRO A 127 1.73 -8.58 -17.09
CA PRO A 127 2.19 -9.61 -18.00
C PRO A 127 1.40 -10.88 -17.72
N PRO A 128 0.92 -11.59 -18.77
CA PRO A 128 0.19 -12.84 -18.57
C PRO A 128 1.03 -13.69 -17.60
N PRO A 129 0.42 -14.37 -16.61
CA PRO A 129 1.17 -15.16 -15.66
C PRO A 129 1.90 -16.27 -16.43
N GLY A 130 3.09 -15.96 -16.94
CA GLY A 130 4.03 -16.92 -17.46
C GLY A 130 4.54 -17.74 -16.28
N ASP A 131 4.59 -19.05 -16.48
CA ASP A 131 5.13 -20.08 -15.58
C ASP A 131 5.23 -19.64 -14.12
N VAL A 132 4.06 -19.33 -13.53
CA VAL A 132 3.86 -18.94 -12.13
C VAL A 132 4.90 -17.92 -11.64
N ALA A 133 4.62 -16.62 -11.78
CA ALA A 133 5.33 -15.60 -11.01
C ALA A 133 5.23 -15.93 -9.51
N ARG A 134 6.27 -16.59 -8.97
CA ARG A 134 6.33 -16.95 -7.56
C ARG A 134 6.30 -15.66 -6.75
N ALA A 135 5.58 -15.68 -5.62
CA ALA A 135 5.62 -14.56 -4.70
C ALA A 135 7.09 -14.26 -4.35
N PRO A 136 7.50 -12.98 -4.35
CA PRO A 136 8.90 -12.64 -4.08
C PRO A 136 9.30 -13.11 -2.69
N HIS A 137 10.56 -13.52 -2.56
CA HIS A 137 11.16 -13.72 -1.25
C HIS A 137 11.28 -12.36 -0.55
N ARG A 138 10.81 -12.29 0.71
CA ARG A 138 10.71 -11.02 1.44
C ARG A 138 11.70 -10.98 2.58
N VAL A 139 12.49 -9.92 2.63
CA VAL A 139 13.37 -9.60 3.75
C VAL A 139 12.85 -8.34 4.43
N ALA A 140 12.64 -8.42 5.74
CA ALA A 140 12.29 -7.27 6.57
C ALA A 140 13.43 -6.95 7.52
N VAL A 141 13.87 -5.69 7.53
CA VAL A 141 14.92 -5.19 8.43
C VAL A 141 14.25 -4.34 9.51
N CYS A 142 13.96 -4.93 10.66
CA CYS A 142 13.23 -4.28 11.76
C CYS A 142 14.17 -3.97 12.94
N GLY A 143 13.76 -3.07 13.83
CA GLY A 143 14.58 -2.74 15.01
C GLY A 143 14.45 -1.31 15.48
N LEU A 144 15.49 -0.84 16.16
CA LEU A 144 15.49 0.47 16.84
C LEU A 144 16.34 1.54 16.16
N ASP A 145 17.32 1.13 15.35
CA ASP A 145 18.23 2.05 14.67
C ASP A 145 17.76 2.31 13.24
N GLY A 146 17.27 3.52 12.97
CA GLY A 146 16.78 3.86 11.64
C GLY A 146 17.88 3.86 10.57
N ARG A 147 19.07 4.37 10.90
CA ARG A 147 20.16 4.53 9.94
C ARG A 147 20.76 3.18 9.57
N THR A 148 21.03 2.36 10.57
CA THR A 148 21.61 1.04 10.32
C THR A 148 20.64 0.10 9.62
N ARG A 149 19.32 0.20 9.88
CA ARG A 149 18.35 -0.60 9.11
C ARG A 149 18.33 -0.23 7.63
N GLU A 150 18.41 1.05 7.27
CA GLU A 150 18.50 1.50 5.87
C GLU A 150 19.79 0.99 5.20
N GLU A 151 20.92 1.07 5.92
CA GLU A 151 22.21 0.56 5.45
C GLU A 151 22.16 -0.95 5.18
N VAL A 152 21.63 -1.72 6.12
CA VAL A 152 21.44 -3.17 6.00
C VAL A 152 20.48 -3.51 4.85
N MET A 153 19.34 -2.82 4.75
CA MET A 153 18.37 -3.00 3.67
C MET A 153 19.04 -2.84 2.30
N ARG A 154 19.82 -1.77 2.12
CA ARG A 154 20.56 -1.48 0.89
C ARG A 154 21.60 -2.53 0.56
N ALA A 155 22.39 -2.95 1.55
CA ALA A 155 23.41 -3.99 1.37
C ALA A 155 22.78 -5.32 0.94
N VAL A 156 21.72 -5.74 1.64
CA VAL A 156 20.99 -6.97 1.33
C VAL A 156 20.35 -6.90 -0.07
N ALA A 157 19.64 -5.82 -0.40
CA ALA A 157 19.01 -5.66 -1.71
C ALA A 157 20.04 -5.70 -2.85
N THR A 158 21.15 -4.99 -2.68
CA THR A 158 22.26 -4.99 -3.64
C THR A 158 22.84 -6.38 -3.83
N ARG A 159 23.03 -7.13 -2.73
CA ARG A 159 23.58 -8.48 -2.77
C ARG A 159 22.64 -9.43 -3.51
N LEU A 160 21.36 -9.40 -3.19
CA LEU A 160 20.34 -10.25 -3.81
C LEU A 160 20.10 -9.91 -5.29
N GLY A 161 20.36 -8.66 -5.70
CA GLY A 161 20.30 -8.21 -7.10
C GLY A 161 21.15 -9.05 -8.06
N ARG A 162 22.20 -9.73 -7.55
CA ARG A 162 23.04 -10.65 -8.32
C ARG A 162 22.32 -11.91 -8.79
N HIS A 163 21.22 -12.28 -8.13
CA HIS A 163 20.42 -13.48 -8.41
C HIS A 163 19.08 -13.17 -9.07
N GLY A 164 18.84 -11.93 -9.46
CA GLY A 164 17.59 -11.47 -10.07
C GLY A 164 17.13 -10.15 -9.49
N THR A 165 16.08 -9.57 -10.05
CA THR A 165 15.59 -8.25 -9.64
C THR A 165 15.23 -8.23 -8.15
N ALA A 166 15.92 -7.38 -7.39
CA ALA A 166 15.72 -7.12 -5.98
C ALA A 166 15.31 -5.66 -5.77
N LEU A 167 14.24 -5.44 -5.00
CA LEU A 167 13.74 -4.11 -4.68
C LEU A 167 13.97 -3.81 -3.21
N GLY A 168 14.74 -2.76 -2.92
CA GLY A 168 14.93 -2.17 -1.60
C GLY A 168 13.94 -1.04 -1.35
N LEU A 169 13.14 -1.14 -0.30
CA LEU A 169 12.11 -0.16 0.08
C LEU A 169 12.44 0.44 1.46
N GLY A 170 12.90 1.67 1.49
CA GLY A 170 13.10 2.43 2.73
C GLY A 170 12.82 3.90 2.51
N SER A 171 13.70 4.76 3.01
CA SER A 171 13.66 6.21 2.69
C SER A 171 13.89 6.47 1.20
N THR A 172 14.59 5.54 0.54
CA THR A 172 14.85 5.51 -0.89
C THR A 172 14.28 4.24 -1.53
N LEU A 173 13.99 4.31 -2.83
CA LEU A 173 13.60 3.15 -3.63
C LEU A 173 14.84 2.69 -4.41
N LEU A 174 15.33 1.49 -4.07
CA LEU A 174 16.49 0.89 -4.70
C LEU A 174 16.04 -0.29 -5.56
N GLU A 175 16.49 -0.32 -6.81
CA GLU A 175 16.30 -1.44 -7.72
C GLU A 175 17.67 -2.01 -8.09
N ALA A 176 17.95 -3.22 -7.64
CA ALA A 176 19.19 -3.94 -7.93
C ALA A 176 18.90 -5.12 -8.84
N GLY A 177 19.73 -5.30 -9.85
CA GLY A 177 19.66 -6.44 -10.76
C GLY A 177 21.03 -6.76 -11.36
N PRO A 178 21.10 -7.72 -12.30
CA PRO A 178 22.34 -8.11 -12.96
C PRO A 178 23.01 -6.96 -13.72
N GLU A 179 22.23 -5.97 -14.18
CA GLU A 179 22.71 -4.81 -14.93
C GLU A 179 23.18 -3.65 -14.04
N GLY A 180 23.09 -3.79 -12.71
CA GLY A 180 23.55 -2.80 -11.75
C GLY A 180 22.48 -2.38 -10.75
N VAL A 181 22.77 -1.30 -10.03
CA VAL A 181 21.90 -0.72 -9.00
C VAL A 181 21.41 0.65 -9.47
N GLN A 182 20.10 0.82 -9.50
CA GLN A 182 19.45 2.11 -9.75
C GLN A 182 18.75 2.57 -8.48
N GLU A 183 18.97 3.83 -8.12
CA GLU A 183 18.29 4.46 -7.00
C GLU A 183 17.41 5.57 -7.51
N THR A 184 16.14 5.49 -7.13
CA THR A 184 15.23 6.60 -7.25
C THR A 184 14.92 7.08 -5.85
N THR A 185 14.91 8.39 -5.62
CA THR A 185 14.27 8.90 -4.42
C THR A 185 12.85 8.33 -4.43
N ALA A 186 12.51 7.50 -3.43
CA ALA A 186 11.15 6.99 -3.31
C ALA A 186 10.25 8.20 -3.47
N PRO A 187 9.29 8.21 -4.42
CA PRO A 187 8.53 9.41 -4.72
C PRO A 187 8.05 9.90 -3.38
N SER A 188 8.61 11.03 -2.93
CA SER A 188 8.17 11.69 -1.72
C SER A 188 6.82 12.23 -2.12
N ALA A 189 5.84 11.33 -2.10
CA ALA A 189 4.50 11.62 -2.44
C ALA A 189 4.13 12.66 -1.39
N HIS A 190 4.10 13.92 -1.82
CA HIS A 190 3.22 14.92 -1.25
C HIS A 190 1.80 14.42 -1.50
N MET A 191 1.45 13.31 -0.85
CA MET A 191 0.14 12.72 -0.86
C MET A 191 -0.55 13.18 0.43
N PRO A 192 -1.80 13.67 0.34
CA PRO A 192 -2.61 14.06 1.49
C PRO A 192 -2.84 12.91 2.52
N TYR A 193 -2.32 11.71 2.23
CA TYR A 193 -2.33 10.52 3.08
C TYR A 193 -1.60 10.70 4.41
N ARG A 194 -0.37 11.27 4.44
CA ARG A 194 0.38 11.48 5.70
C ARG A 194 -0.36 12.42 6.65
N ALA A 195 -1.08 13.40 6.12
CA ALA A 195 -1.91 14.29 6.90
C ALA A 195 -3.15 13.58 7.47
N TRP A 196 -3.84 12.76 6.66
CA TRP A 196 -5.07 12.08 7.07
C TRP A 196 -4.85 10.90 8.02
N THR A 197 -3.82 10.08 7.81
CA THR A 197 -3.43 9.01 8.76
C THR A 197 -2.92 9.59 10.07
N ALA A 198 -2.21 10.72 10.04
CA ALA A 198 -1.84 11.46 11.25
C ALA A 198 -3.07 12.05 11.97
N ILE A 199 -4.09 12.51 11.23
CA ILE A 199 -5.38 12.95 11.80
C ILE A 199 -6.12 11.78 12.47
N LEU A 200 -6.20 10.61 11.81
CA LEU A 200 -6.81 9.40 12.39
C LEU A 200 -6.05 8.88 13.62
N ALA A 201 -4.72 8.82 13.54
CA ALA A 201 -3.87 8.49 14.68
C ALA A 201 -4.10 9.44 15.86
N ARG A 202 -4.31 10.74 15.58
CA ARG A 202 -4.62 11.76 16.59
C ARG A 202 -6.03 11.61 17.18
N LEU A 203 -7.03 11.24 16.36
CA LEU A 203 -8.43 11.08 16.79
C LEU A 203 -8.65 9.86 17.71
N ILE A 204 -7.83 8.81 17.59
CA ILE A 204 -7.99 7.55 18.34
C ILE A 204 -6.94 7.42 19.47
N GLY A 205 -6.13 8.46 19.69
CA GLY A 205 -5.18 8.52 20.82
C GLY A 205 -3.85 7.81 20.61
N VAL A 206 -3.51 7.42 19.37
CA VAL A 206 -2.22 6.78 19.02
C VAL A 206 -1.03 7.69 19.37
N ASN A 207 -1.21 9.02 19.28
CA ASN A 207 -0.19 10.04 19.58
C ASN A 207 0.39 10.04 21.00
N LYS A 208 -0.14 9.26 21.95
CA LYS A 208 0.49 9.09 23.26
C LYS A 208 1.61 8.04 23.28
N ARG A 209 1.69 7.17 22.25
CA ARG A 209 2.38 5.86 22.31
C ARG A 209 3.15 5.49 21.04
N LEU A 210 2.63 5.82 19.86
CA LEU A 210 3.31 5.72 18.56
C LEU A 210 3.08 7.04 17.82
N SER A 211 4.12 7.70 17.34
CA SER A 211 3.90 9.00 16.67
C SER A 211 3.12 8.77 15.36
N GLY A 212 2.06 9.56 15.13
CA GLY A 212 1.27 9.50 13.90
C GLY A 212 2.09 9.48 12.60
N PRO A 213 3.21 10.24 12.50
CA PRO A 213 4.13 10.16 11.36
C PRO A 213 4.79 8.79 11.18
N LYS A 214 5.28 8.14 12.25
CA LYS A 214 5.90 6.80 12.21
C LYS A 214 4.89 5.70 11.85
N PHE A 215 3.64 5.84 12.30
CA PHE A 215 2.56 4.96 11.88
C PHE A 215 2.30 5.09 10.37
N SER A 216 2.18 6.33 9.87
CA SER A 216 1.92 6.58 8.44
C SER A 216 3.03 6.02 7.55
N GLU A 217 4.29 6.21 7.94
CA GLU A 217 5.47 5.70 7.23
C GLU A 217 5.44 4.17 7.11
N LYS A 218 5.12 3.46 8.20
CA LYS A 218 5.02 2.00 8.18
C LYS A 218 3.90 1.48 7.28
N ILE A 219 2.74 2.15 7.28
CA ILE A 219 1.63 1.78 6.37
C ILE A 219 2.00 2.06 4.92
N GLU A 220 2.74 3.13 4.65
CA GLU A 220 3.21 3.48 3.31
C GLU A 220 4.20 2.44 2.76
N ILE A 221 5.22 2.06 3.54
CA ILE A 221 6.19 1.02 3.16
C ILE A 221 5.48 -0.33 2.91
N ALA A 222 4.55 -0.72 3.80
CA ALA A 222 3.83 -1.97 3.64
C ALA A 222 2.92 -1.98 2.40
N ARG A 223 2.30 -0.84 2.04
CA ARG A 223 1.52 -0.69 0.81
C ARG A 223 2.38 -0.76 -0.44
N LEU A 224 3.53 -0.08 -0.45
CA LEU A 224 4.48 -0.18 -1.56
C LEU A 224 4.95 -1.63 -1.75
N SER A 225 5.25 -2.33 -0.66
CA SER A 225 5.63 -3.75 -0.67
C SER A 225 4.50 -4.68 -1.18
N GLU A 226 3.23 -4.35 -0.90
CA GLU A 226 2.04 -5.06 -1.41
C GLU A 226 1.87 -4.82 -2.92
N ILE A 227 1.86 -3.55 -3.35
CA ILE A 227 1.67 -3.13 -4.76
C ILE A 227 2.78 -3.70 -5.66
N ILE A 228 4.02 -3.70 -5.19
CA ILE A 228 5.16 -4.23 -5.94
C ILE A 228 5.02 -5.75 -6.16
N GLY A 229 4.53 -6.47 -5.15
CA GLY A 229 4.23 -7.91 -5.29
C GLY A 229 3.07 -8.21 -6.24
N GLU A 230 2.18 -7.25 -6.48
CA GLU A 230 1.06 -7.37 -7.43
C GLU A 230 1.42 -6.93 -8.86
N ARG A 231 2.44 -6.07 -9.04
CA ARG A 231 2.69 -5.37 -10.33
C ARG A 231 4.09 -5.56 -10.94
N ARG A 232 5.09 -6.09 -10.21
CA ARG A 232 6.46 -6.26 -10.71
C ARG A 232 6.98 -7.69 -10.55
N SER A 233 7.74 -8.16 -11.54
CA SER A 233 8.46 -9.45 -11.57
C SER A 233 9.72 -9.47 -10.69
N ALA A 234 9.70 -8.78 -9.54
CA ALA A 234 10.82 -8.80 -8.61
C ALA A 234 10.94 -10.18 -7.96
N ARG A 235 12.15 -10.75 -7.94
CA ARG A 235 12.43 -12.01 -7.25
C ARG A 235 12.58 -11.80 -5.74
N PHE A 236 13.11 -10.65 -5.34
CA PHE A 236 13.36 -10.29 -3.95
C PHE A 236 12.78 -8.93 -3.60
N VAL A 237 12.23 -8.80 -2.40
CA VAL A 237 11.80 -7.51 -1.82
C VAL A 237 12.42 -7.37 -0.43
N VAL A 238 13.21 -6.32 -0.24
CA VAL A 238 13.89 -5.99 1.02
C VAL A 238 13.30 -4.68 1.54
N THR A 239 12.89 -4.66 2.81
CA THR A 239 12.17 -3.53 3.40
C THR A 239 12.87 -3.00 4.64
N ASP A 240 12.99 -1.68 4.75
CA ASP A 240 13.33 -1.01 6.01
C ASP A 240 12.09 -0.97 6.92
N GLY A 241 11.97 -1.99 7.76
CA GLY A 241 10.83 -2.23 8.64
C GLY A 241 9.78 -3.16 8.03
N SER A 242 8.82 -3.54 8.86
CA SER A 242 7.67 -4.35 8.46
C SER A 242 6.48 -3.91 9.29
N ALA A 243 5.40 -3.43 8.64
CA ALA A 243 4.20 -3.03 9.38
C ALA A 243 3.65 -4.17 10.25
N LEU A 244 3.79 -5.43 9.83
CA LEU A 244 3.39 -6.56 10.65
C LEU A 244 4.24 -6.68 11.92
N VAL A 245 5.56 -6.68 11.77
CA VAL A 245 6.49 -6.86 12.89
C VAL A 245 6.49 -5.64 13.80
N ASP A 246 6.60 -4.46 13.21
CA ASP A 246 6.73 -3.21 13.95
C ASP A 246 5.44 -2.87 14.71
N LEU A 247 4.26 -2.94 14.08
CA LEU A 247 3.02 -2.64 14.78
C LEU A 247 2.75 -3.66 15.89
N ALA A 248 3.06 -4.94 15.66
CA ALA A 248 2.93 -5.96 16.69
C ALA A 248 3.95 -5.75 17.84
N ALA A 249 5.20 -5.41 17.53
CA ALA A 249 6.23 -5.12 18.54
C ALA A 249 5.85 -3.90 19.37
N TRP A 250 5.36 -2.83 18.74
CA TRP A 250 4.86 -1.65 19.46
C TRP A 250 3.65 -1.97 20.33
N ALA A 251 2.68 -2.74 19.82
CA ALA A 251 1.54 -3.17 20.60
C ALA A 251 1.96 -3.99 21.83
N VAL A 252 2.95 -4.89 21.69
CA VAL A 252 3.50 -5.69 22.80
C VAL A 252 4.28 -4.83 23.80
N ALA A 253 5.09 -3.89 23.31
CA ALA A 253 5.93 -3.04 24.16
C ALA A 253 5.11 -2.04 24.98
N ASP A 254 4.00 -1.57 24.43
CA ASP A 254 3.11 -0.59 25.06
C ASP A 254 2.00 -1.25 25.90
N SER A 255 1.58 -2.47 25.54
CA SER A 255 0.65 -3.28 26.33
C SER A 255 1.35 -3.94 27.53
N TYR A 256 1.71 -3.12 28.52
CA TYR A 256 2.21 -3.59 29.81
C TYR A 256 1.29 -4.64 30.46
N ARG A 257 1.91 -5.67 31.03
CA ARG A 257 1.35 -6.75 31.88
C ARG A 257 0.63 -7.91 31.19
N GLY A 258 1.31 -8.60 30.27
CA GLY A 258 0.91 -9.96 29.88
C GLY A 258 -0.47 -10.05 29.20
N VAL A 259 -0.93 -8.95 28.61
CA VAL A 259 -2.23 -8.86 27.92
C VAL A 259 -2.22 -9.62 26.59
N PHE A 260 -1.04 -9.96 26.06
CA PHE A 260 -0.88 -10.82 24.90
C PHE A 260 0.01 -12.00 25.29
N ASP A 261 -0.60 -13.16 25.52
CA ASP A 261 0.12 -14.44 25.51
C ASP A 261 0.56 -14.78 24.07
N ASP A 262 1.34 -15.86 23.91
CA ASP A 262 1.85 -16.25 22.59
C ASP A 262 0.72 -16.63 21.61
N GLY A 263 -0.41 -17.12 22.10
CA GLY A 263 -1.59 -17.43 21.31
C GLY A 263 -2.30 -16.18 20.81
N GLU A 264 -2.40 -15.15 21.65
CA GLU A 264 -2.97 -13.86 21.27
C GLU A 264 -2.04 -13.05 20.36
N LEU A 265 -0.73 -13.19 20.54
CA LEU A 265 0.25 -12.58 19.64
C LEU A 265 0.18 -13.20 18.23
N ASN A 266 -0.03 -14.51 18.13
CA ASN A 266 -0.31 -15.14 16.84
C ASN A 266 -1.61 -14.62 16.21
N ARG A 267 -2.66 -14.36 17.00
CA ARG A 267 -3.89 -13.75 16.48
C ARG A 267 -3.63 -12.33 15.98
N VAL A 268 -2.77 -11.55 16.64
CA VAL A 268 -2.34 -10.24 16.15
C VAL A 268 -1.71 -10.36 14.76
N VAL A 269 -0.83 -11.33 14.56
CA VAL A 269 -0.24 -11.61 13.24
C VAL A 269 -1.34 -11.95 12.22
N GLU A 270 -2.31 -12.79 12.58
CA GLU A 270 -3.44 -13.15 11.71
C GLU A 270 -4.35 -11.96 11.38
N TYR A 271 -4.55 -11.04 12.33
CA TYR A 271 -5.32 -9.81 12.14
C TYR A 271 -4.61 -8.83 11.22
N LEU A 272 -3.30 -8.62 11.44
CA LEU A 272 -2.49 -7.73 10.61
C LEU A 272 -2.31 -8.29 9.21
N SER A 273 -2.09 -9.60 9.05
CA SER A 273 -1.97 -10.23 7.74
C SER A 273 -3.30 -10.36 6.99
N GLY A 274 -4.41 -9.93 7.58
CA GLY A 274 -5.76 -10.01 7.01
C GLY A 274 -6.33 -11.44 6.91
N LYS A 275 -5.71 -12.43 7.58
CA LYS A 275 -6.21 -13.82 7.63
C LYS A 275 -7.49 -13.92 8.47
N GLN A 276 -7.63 -13.05 9.47
CA GLN A 276 -8.82 -12.98 10.34
C GLN A 276 -9.21 -11.53 10.61
N LYS A 277 -10.49 -11.30 10.92
CA LYS A 277 -10.98 -10.04 11.48
C LYS A 277 -11.04 -10.13 13.01
N ILE A 278 -10.81 -9.02 13.70
CA ILE A 278 -10.97 -8.96 15.15
C ILE A 278 -12.47 -9.17 15.46
N PRO A 279 -12.81 -10.17 16.29
CA PRO A 279 -14.21 -10.39 16.68
C PRO A 279 -14.78 -9.16 17.38
N TRP A 280 -16.05 -8.84 17.11
CA TRP A 280 -16.73 -7.66 17.68
C TRP A 280 -16.61 -7.56 19.21
N GLY A 281 -16.73 -8.69 19.92
CA GLY A 281 -16.57 -8.75 21.38
C GLY A 281 -15.16 -8.41 21.91
N LYS A 282 -14.14 -8.33 21.03
CA LYS A 282 -12.76 -7.95 21.38
C LYS A 282 -12.38 -6.55 20.92
N TRP A 283 -13.25 -5.85 20.17
CA TRP A 283 -12.95 -4.54 19.58
C TRP A 283 -12.47 -3.51 20.61
N TRP A 284 -13.23 -3.31 21.69
CA TRP A 284 -12.89 -2.33 22.72
C TRP A 284 -11.54 -2.58 23.39
N ARG A 285 -11.14 -3.86 23.50
CA ARG A 285 -9.82 -4.23 24.02
C ARG A 285 -8.72 -3.75 23.08
N PHE A 286 -8.85 -4.01 21.78
CA PHE A 286 -7.85 -3.55 20.80
C PHE A 286 -7.85 -2.03 20.64
N ILE A 287 -9.00 -1.37 20.62
CA ILE A 287 -9.07 0.11 20.61
C ILE A 287 -8.31 0.73 21.79
N ARG A 288 -8.38 0.09 22.98
CA ARG A 288 -7.73 0.62 24.20
C ARG A 288 -6.25 0.26 24.31
N HIS A 289 -5.85 -0.92 23.86
CA HIS A 289 -4.52 -1.48 24.12
C HIS A 289 -3.61 -1.56 22.88
N ALA A 290 -4.19 -1.67 21.69
CA ALA A 290 -3.47 -1.71 20.41
C ALA A 290 -4.30 -1.06 19.29
N PRO A 291 -4.59 0.25 19.40
CA PRO A 291 -5.46 0.97 18.47
C PRO A 291 -4.94 0.90 17.03
N GLU A 292 -3.62 0.83 16.83
CA GLU A 292 -2.97 0.65 15.54
C GLU A 292 -3.32 -0.69 14.88
N ILE A 293 -3.38 -1.79 15.66
CA ILE A 293 -3.79 -3.11 15.16
C ILE A 293 -5.26 -3.09 14.80
N TRP A 294 -6.12 -2.50 15.65
CA TRP A 294 -7.54 -2.35 15.36
C TRP A 294 -7.76 -1.55 14.07
N LEU A 295 -7.06 -0.43 13.90
CA LEU A 295 -7.17 0.42 12.72
C LEU A 295 -6.84 -0.35 11.44
N VAL A 296 -5.67 -1.01 11.42
CA VAL A 296 -5.23 -1.78 10.24
C VAL A 296 -6.18 -2.92 9.93
N ASN A 297 -6.59 -3.68 10.96
CA ASN A 297 -7.45 -4.83 10.77
C ASN A 297 -8.87 -4.44 10.34
N GLU A 298 -9.51 -3.50 11.04
CA GLU A 298 -10.90 -3.14 10.80
C GLU A 298 -11.06 -2.47 9.44
N TRP A 299 -10.15 -1.54 9.11
CA TRP A 299 -10.21 -0.74 7.89
C TRP A 299 -9.47 -1.38 6.71
N SER A 300 -8.90 -2.57 6.89
CA SER A 300 -8.12 -3.29 5.88
C SER A 300 -7.08 -2.37 5.20
N LEU A 301 -6.42 -1.51 5.97
CA LEU A 301 -5.58 -0.44 5.40
C LEU A 301 -4.41 -0.97 4.58
N VAL A 302 -3.89 -2.14 4.96
CA VAL A 302 -2.80 -2.86 4.31
C VAL A 302 -2.85 -4.32 4.75
N ARG A 303 -2.39 -5.24 3.92
CA ARG A 303 -2.20 -6.66 4.27
C ARG A 303 -0.72 -7.00 4.26
N PRO A 304 0.06 -6.55 5.25
CA PRO A 304 1.49 -6.74 5.26
C PRO A 304 1.82 -8.25 5.20
N PRO A 305 2.63 -8.66 4.21
CA PRO A 305 3.03 -10.05 4.09
C PRO A 305 3.96 -10.42 5.24
N ILE A 306 3.93 -11.70 5.62
CA ILE A 306 4.91 -12.26 6.55
C ILE A 306 6.25 -12.35 5.81
N PRO A 307 7.36 -11.83 6.36
CA PRO A 307 8.66 -11.90 5.71
C PRO A 307 9.19 -13.34 5.69
N THR A 308 9.97 -13.68 4.66
CA THR A 308 10.74 -14.94 4.60
C THR A 308 11.93 -14.88 5.56
N VAL A 309 12.63 -13.74 5.57
CA VAL A 309 13.75 -13.45 6.46
C VAL A 309 13.46 -12.16 7.24
N LEU A 310 13.65 -12.21 8.55
CA LEU A 310 13.58 -11.06 9.45
C LEU A 310 14.97 -10.78 10.01
N VAL A 311 15.51 -9.62 9.69
CA VAL A 311 16.72 -9.08 10.31
C VAL A 311 16.31 -8.14 11.44
N LEU A 312 16.86 -8.36 12.63
CA LEU A 312 16.64 -7.55 13.82
C LEU A 312 17.87 -6.70 14.13
N VAL A 313 17.78 -5.40 13.91
CA VAL A 313 18.82 -4.41 14.24
C VAL A 313 18.55 -3.89 15.66
N LEU A 314 19.20 -4.49 16.65
CA LEU A 314 18.95 -4.24 18.08
C LEU A 314 20.25 -3.84 18.82
N PRO A 315 20.78 -2.61 18.59
CA PRO A 315 21.97 -2.13 19.31
C PRO A 315 21.70 -1.99 20.82
N PRO A 316 22.74 -1.94 21.66
CA PRO A 316 22.58 -1.67 23.09
C PRO A 316 21.77 -0.38 23.34
N VAL A 317 20.81 -0.43 24.26
CA VAL A 317 19.94 0.72 24.59
C VAL A 317 20.75 1.95 25.01
N THR A 318 21.87 1.73 25.71
CA THR A 318 22.81 2.78 26.12
C THR A 318 23.42 3.52 24.93
N GLY A 319 23.76 2.80 23.85
CA GLY A 319 24.26 3.39 22.61
C GLY A 319 23.20 4.27 21.95
N ILE A 320 21.99 3.75 21.78
CA ILE A 320 20.85 4.49 21.21
C ILE A 320 20.57 5.77 22.00
N MET A 321 20.53 5.68 23.34
CA MET A 321 20.26 6.83 24.20
C MET A 321 21.36 7.89 24.12
N THR A 322 22.61 7.48 23.93
CA THR A 322 23.73 8.41 23.75
C THR A 322 23.54 9.20 22.45
N GLU A 323 23.20 8.53 21.35
CA GLU A 323 22.94 9.18 20.06
C GLU A 323 21.73 10.11 20.11
N LEU A 324 20.61 9.66 20.69
CA LEU A 324 19.40 10.46 20.83
C LEU A 324 19.63 11.73 21.65
N ARG A 325 20.42 11.64 22.73
CA ARG A 325 20.81 12.81 23.54
C ARG A 325 21.77 13.73 22.79
N SER A 326 22.63 13.20 21.92
CA SER A 326 23.55 14.01 21.10
C SER A 326 22.87 14.75 19.96
N GLY A 327 21.68 14.31 19.52
CA GLY A 327 20.95 14.88 18.38
C GLY A 327 20.26 16.24 18.63
N GLY A 328 20.36 16.81 19.84
CA GLY A 328 19.94 18.19 20.15
C GLY A 328 18.42 18.49 20.15
N GLY A 329 17.57 17.54 19.76
CA GLY A 329 16.11 17.68 19.79
C GLY A 329 15.47 17.18 21.09
N PRO A 330 14.22 17.60 21.41
CA PRO A 330 13.49 17.06 22.55
C PRO A 330 13.16 15.58 22.31
N LEU A 331 13.40 14.75 23.33
CA LEU A 331 13.08 13.32 23.29
C LEU A 331 11.56 13.11 23.29
N GLU A 332 11.08 12.23 22.42
CA GLU A 332 9.71 11.75 22.43
C GLU A 332 9.44 10.92 23.71
N PRO A 333 8.17 10.79 24.18
CA PRO A 333 7.86 10.09 25.43
C PRO A 333 8.39 8.64 25.54
N HIS A 334 8.49 7.93 24.42
CA HIS A 334 9.02 6.56 24.34
C HIS A 334 10.54 6.49 24.15
N GLN A 335 11.25 7.61 24.02
CA GLN A 335 12.70 7.67 23.87
C GLN A 335 13.40 7.73 25.23
N ASN A 336 13.19 6.68 26.03
CA ASN A 336 13.85 6.46 27.31
C ASN A 336 14.31 4.99 27.44
N GLU A 337 15.26 4.73 28.33
CA GLU A 337 15.92 3.42 28.47
C GLU A 337 14.93 2.28 28.74
N GLU A 338 13.94 2.51 29.61
CA GLU A 338 12.94 1.51 29.97
C GLU A 338 12.04 1.16 28.77
N ALA A 339 11.55 2.19 28.06
CA ALA A 339 10.68 2.02 26.90
C ALA A 339 11.42 1.37 25.72
N LEU A 340 12.66 1.78 25.45
CA LEU A 340 13.49 1.15 24.42
C LEU A 340 13.82 -0.30 24.79
N GLY A 341 14.14 -0.58 26.05
CA GLY A 341 14.37 -1.95 26.54
C GLY A 341 13.14 -2.86 26.36
N ARG A 342 11.94 -2.36 26.68
CA ARG A 342 10.69 -3.09 26.40
C ARG A 342 10.49 -3.35 24.91
N LEU A 343 10.77 -2.35 24.08
CA LEU A 343 10.60 -2.48 22.63
C LEU A 343 11.58 -3.49 22.02
N GLN A 344 12.82 -3.57 22.51
CA GLN A 344 13.75 -4.64 22.13
C GLN A 344 13.22 -6.03 22.47
N GLN A 345 12.73 -6.20 23.70
CA GLN A 345 12.15 -7.48 24.13
C GLN A 345 10.92 -7.84 23.28
N ALA A 346 10.09 -6.86 22.92
CA ALA A 346 8.94 -7.06 22.05
C ALA A 346 9.36 -7.53 20.64
N TYR A 347 10.39 -6.93 20.03
CA TYR A 347 10.93 -7.39 18.74
C TYR A 347 11.46 -8.82 18.82
N ARG A 348 12.23 -9.17 19.85
CA ARG A 348 12.73 -10.54 20.05
C ARG A 348 11.58 -11.54 20.19
N ARG A 349 10.58 -11.22 21.01
CA ARG A 349 9.39 -12.06 21.20
C ARG A 349 8.61 -12.26 19.90
N MET A 350 8.45 -11.19 19.10
CA MET A 350 7.82 -11.28 17.78
C MET A 350 8.62 -12.18 16.84
N ALA A 351 9.94 -12.04 16.82
CA ALA A 351 10.79 -12.83 15.95
C ALA A 351 10.79 -14.32 16.35
N GLU A 352 10.82 -14.63 17.65
CA GLU A 352 10.67 -16.01 18.13
C GLU A 352 9.33 -16.63 17.72
N LEU A 353 8.23 -15.87 17.84
CA LEU A 353 6.91 -16.31 17.39
C LEU A 353 6.91 -16.61 15.89
N LEU A 354 7.44 -15.70 15.07
CA LEU A 354 7.49 -15.84 13.62
C LEU A 354 8.38 -17.03 13.21
N ARG A 355 9.53 -17.21 13.85
CA ARG A 355 10.42 -18.36 13.65
C ARG A 355 9.70 -19.68 13.93
N ARG A 356 8.96 -19.77 15.06
CA ARG A 356 8.28 -21.00 15.48
C ARG A 356 7.01 -21.31 14.70
N ARG A 357 6.18 -20.30 14.42
CA ARG A 357 4.82 -20.47 13.86
C ARG A 357 4.73 -20.26 12.36
N HIS A 358 5.64 -19.48 11.78
CA HIS A 358 5.59 -19.08 10.38
C HIS A 358 6.88 -19.41 9.61
N ARG A 359 7.81 -20.18 10.23
CA ARG A 359 9.07 -20.63 9.64
C ARG A 359 9.94 -19.49 9.09
N VAL A 360 9.85 -18.31 9.71
CA VAL A 360 10.66 -17.15 9.32
C VAL A 360 12.11 -17.36 9.78
N VAL A 361 13.06 -17.15 8.87
CA VAL A 361 14.49 -17.10 9.25
C VAL A 361 14.73 -15.78 9.97
N VAL A 362 15.26 -15.84 11.18
CA VAL A 362 15.50 -14.65 12.01
C VAL A 362 17.00 -14.51 12.24
N LEU A 363 17.54 -13.34 11.91
CA LEU A 363 18.93 -12.97 12.13
C LEU A 363 18.98 -11.72 13.03
N GLU A 364 19.77 -11.76 14.10
CA GLU A 364 20.04 -10.57 14.92
C GLU A 364 21.32 -9.90 14.41
N PHE A 365 21.32 -8.57 14.41
CA PHE A 365 22.45 -7.74 14.00
C PHE A 365 22.69 -6.65 15.05
N GLU A 366 23.91 -6.61 15.56
CA GLU A 366 24.39 -5.63 16.54
C GLU A 366 25.37 -4.65 15.88
N PRO A 367 24.95 -3.39 15.63
CA PRO A 367 25.82 -2.37 15.06
C PRO A 367 27.11 -2.19 15.85
N GLY A 368 28.25 -2.13 15.16
CA GLY A 368 29.58 -1.97 15.76
C GLY A 368 30.25 -3.27 16.22
N LYS A 369 29.50 -4.36 16.31
CA LYS A 369 30.03 -5.71 16.56
C LYS A 369 29.99 -6.57 15.31
N ASP A 370 28.88 -6.49 14.58
CA ASP A 370 28.65 -7.27 13.36
C ASP A 370 28.91 -6.43 12.11
N ASP A 371 29.38 -7.08 11.05
CA ASP A 371 29.64 -6.47 9.75
C ASP A 371 28.41 -6.61 8.82
N VAL A 372 28.03 -5.50 8.18
CA VAL A 372 26.84 -5.42 7.33
C VAL A 372 26.96 -6.32 6.10
N GLN A 373 28.16 -6.42 5.50
CA GLN A 373 28.35 -7.26 4.32
C GLN A 373 28.26 -8.75 4.66
N SER A 374 28.85 -9.16 5.79
CA SER A 374 28.76 -10.52 6.31
C SER A 374 27.31 -10.93 6.63
N LEU A 375 26.50 -9.99 7.14
CA LEU A 375 25.06 -10.20 7.31
C LEU A 375 24.35 -10.37 5.96
N ALA A 376 24.64 -9.51 4.98
CA ALA A 376 24.02 -9.60 3.65
C ALA A 376 24.34 -10.94 2.96
N ASP A 377 25.57 -11.44 3.12
CA ASP A 377 26.00 -12.75 2.64
C ASP A 377 25.24 -13.88 3.34
N THR A 378 24.99 -13.76 4.64
CA THR A 378 24.18 -14.72 5.40
C THR A 378 22.73 -14.73 4.90
N VAL A 379 22.12 -13.56 4.66
CA VAL A 379 20.75 -13.45 4.13
C VAL A 379 20.65 -14.09 2.74
N GLU A 380 21.62 -13.83 1.86
CA GLU A 380 21.73 -14.43 0.53
C GLU A 380 21.73 -15.96 0.62
N ILE A 381 22.61 -16.53 1.45
CA ILE A 381 22.74 -17.98 1.63
C ILE A 381 21.42 -18.60 2.12
N GLU A 382 20.78 -18.02 3.14
CA GLU A 382 19.54 -18.55 3.70
C GLU A 382 18.37 -18.50 2.69
N LEU A 383 18.27 -17.43 1.90
CA LEU A 383 17.22 -17.33 0.88
C LEU A 383 17.41 -18.31 -0.28
N LEU A 384 18.64 -18.50 -0.74
CA LEU A 384 18.93 -19.43 -1.83
C LEU A 384 18.65 -20.88 -1.40
N LYS A 385 18.98 -21.25 -0.16
CA LYS A 385 18.61 -22.57 0.40
C LYS A 385 17.10 -22.80 0.39
N LEU A 386 16.32 -21.82 0.84
CA LEU A 386 14.85 -21.92 0.86
C LEU A 386 14.26 -22.04 -0.55
N ASP A 387 14.86 -21.37 -1.53
CA ASP A 387 14.42 -21.44 -2.92
C ASP A 387 14.73 -22.81 -3.55
N GLU A 388 15.89 -23.40 -3.23
CA GLU A 388 16.24 -24.78 -3.61
C GLU A 388 15.30 -25.82 -2.98
N GLU A 389 15.00 -25.70 -1.69
CA GLU A 389 14.04 -26.57 -1.00
C GLU A 389 12.64 -26.49 -1.63
N SER A 390 12.20 -25.27 -1.94
CA SER A 390 10.90 -25.02 -2.57
C SER A 390 10.85 -25.59 -3.99
N ASN A 391 11.93 -25.49 -4.76
CA ASN A 391 12.05 -26.09 -6.08
C ASN A 391 11.95 -27.62 -6.05
N ARG A 392 12.65 -28.26 -5.12
CA ARG A 392 12.61 -29.73 -4.95
C ARG A 392 11.25 -30.26 -4.51
N ALA A 393 10.47 -29.46 -3.78
CA ALA A 393 9.12 -29.86 -3.35
C ALA A 393 8.07 -29.77 -4.48
N LEU A 394 8.37 -29.06 -5.57
CA LEU A 394 7.48 -28.85 -6.71
C LEU A 394 7.80 -29.78 -7.90
N SER A 395 9.01 -30.34 -7.95
CA SER A 395 9.46 -31.36 -8.91
C SER A 395 9.15 -32.77 -8.40
#